data_AF-A0A0K2JIS9-F1
#
_entry.id   AF-A0A0K2JIS9-F1
#
_cell.length_a   1.000
_cell.length_b   1.000
_cell.length_c   1.000
_cell.angle_alpha   90.00
_cell.angle_beta   90.00
_cell.angle_gamma   90.00
#
_symmetry.space_group_name_H-M   'P 1'
#
loop_
_entity.id
_entity.type
_entity.pdbx_description
1 polymer ?
#
loop_
_entity_poly.entity_id
_entity_poly.type
_entity_poly.pdbx_seq_one_letter_code
_entity_poly.pdbx_strand_id
1 'polypeptide(L)'
;MKKWLSIIGTIGLTATSTTTLISCNKKNNNNENKENNKPEISYTPQQPPEKSNWKLIALTNRGRQLEKKEDKWYFLIYSAWNLQTRSAYKTVLKINSKWDVLNLAGNIKFDNYNFSLKRVEAMYQWDGNGEPETPTINKDTGEITDWKEQKGTK
;
A
#
# COMPACT_ATOMS: atom_id res chain seq x y z
N MET A 1 36.13 -7.18 -34.77
CA MET A 1 35.57 -8.44 -35.31
C MET A 1 35.88 -9.58 -34.35
N LYS A 2 34.83 -10.23 -33.82
CA LYS A 2 34.65 -11.68 -33.56
C LYS A 2 33.73 -11.86 -32.35
N LYS A 3 32.54 -12.37 -32.66
CA LYS A 3 31.57 -12.93 -31.72
C LYS A 3 32.11 -14.30 -31.27
N TRP A 4 31.95 -14.63 -30.00
CA TRP A 4 31.90 -16.03 -29.57
C TRP A 4 30.80 -16.21 -28.53
N LEU A 5 29.74 -16.89 -28.98
CA LEU A 5 28.75 -17.52 -28.14
C LEU A 5 29.40 -18.77 -27.52
N SER A 6 29.34 -18.89 -26.21
CA SER A 6 29.54 -20.17 -25.53
C SER A 6 28.39 -20.38 -24.56
N ILE A 7 27.40 -21.16 -25.02
CA ILE A 7 26.35 -21.78 -24.22
C ILE A 7 26.81 -23.21 -23.97
N ILE A 8 27.19 -23.55 -22.74
CA ILE A 8 27.01 -24.84 -22.04
C ILE A 8 27.22 -24.47 -20.55
N GLY A 9 26.36 -24.73 -19.56
CA GLY A 9 25.33 -25.73 -19.42
C GLY A 9 25.57 -26.45 -18.10
N THR A 10 25.14 -25.84 -16.98
CA THR A 10 24.96 -26.53 -15.70
C THR A 10 23.62 -26.11 -15.12
N ILE A 11 22.57 -26.82 -15.51
CA ILE A 11 21.31 -26.80 -14.76
C ILE A 11 21.62 -27.53 -13.46
N GLY A 12 21.90 -26.78 -12.39
CA GLY A 12 21.87 -27.32 -11.04
C GLY A 12 20.44 -27.76 -10.76
N LEU A 13 20.24 -29.08 -10.63
CA LEU A 13 18.98 -29.70 -10.27
C LEU A 13 18.62 -29.25 -8.83
N THR A 14 17.88 -28.15 -8.69
CA THR A 14 17.40 -27.70 -7.39
C THR A 14 16.27 -28.62 -6.94
N ALA A 15 16.42 -29.17 -5.74
CA ALA A 15 15.55 -30.15 -5.13
C ALA A 15 14.06 -29.77 -5.23
N THR A 16 13.25 -30.68 -5.77
CA THR A 16 11.80 -30.66 -5.62
C THR A 16 11.44 -30.85 -4.15
N SER A 17 11.14 -29.75 -3.46
CA SER A 17 10.40 -29.81 -2.20
C SER A 17 8.96 -30.19 -2.52
N THR A 18 8.58 -31.42 -2.19
CA THR A 18 7.17 -31.84 -2.11
C THR A 18 6.46 -30.99 -1.07
N THR A 19 5.77 -29.94 -1.50
CA THR A 19 4.77 -29.29 -0.67
C THR A 19 3.51 -30.14 -0.71
N THR A 20 3.36 -31.00 0.29
CA THR A 20 2.05 -31.59 0.62
C THR A 20 1.10 -30.44 0.91
N LEU A 21 0.23 -30.10 -0.05
CA LEU A 21 -0.89 -29.19 0.19
C LEU A 21 -1.87 -29.93 1.12
N ILE A 22 -1.68 -29.74 2.42
CA ILE A 22 -2.69 -30.13 3.41
C ILE A 22 -3.86 -29.16 3.21
N SER A 23 -4.83 -29.60 2.41
CA SER A 23 -6.15 -28.99 2.36
C SER A 23 -6.76 -29.05 3.76
N CYS A 24 -6.93 -27.90 4.41
CA CYS A 24 -7.75 -27.80 5.62
C CYS A 24 -9.18 -28.18 5.25
N ASN A 25 -9.56 -29.43 5.50
CA ASN A 25 -10.97 -29.83 5.56
C ASN A 25 -11.63 -29.08 6.72
N LYS A 26 -12.38 -28.03 6.40
CA LYS A 26 -13.46 -27.57 7.27
C LYS A 26 -14.78 -27.69 6.51
N LYS A 27 -15.40 -28.86 6.66
CA LYS A 27 -16.82 -29.03 6.40
C LYS A 27 -17.56 -28.33 7.54
N ASN A 28 -18.36 -27.33 7.22
CA ASN A 28 -19.56 -26.98 7.97
C ASN A 28 -20.53 -26.38 6.96
N ASN A 29 -21.47 -27.21 6.52
CA ASN A 29 -22.69 -26.76 5.90
C ASN A 29 -23.59 -26.26 7.02
N ASN A 30 -24.18 -25.07 6.86
CA ASN A 30 -25.62 -24.82 6.99
C ASN A 30 -25.90 -23.38 6.53
N ASN A 31 -26.85 -23.26 5.60
CA ASN A 31 -27.39 -22.01 5.08
C ASN A 31 -28.13 -21.24 6.17
N GLU A 32 -28.03 -19.90 6.18
CA GLU A 32 -29.19 -19.00 6.09
C GLU A 32 -28.79 -17.51 6.06
N ASN A 33 -29.47 -16.80 5.16
CA ASN A 33 -29.72 -15.35 5.06
C ASN A 33 -28.61 -14.33 4.75
N LYS A 34 -28.89 -13.64 3.62
CA LYS A 34 -28.39 -12.33 3.21
C LYS A 34 -28.70 -11.29 4.29
N GLU A 35 -27.67 -10.79 4.96
CA GLU A 35 -27.69 -9.41 5.47
C GLU A 35 -26.26 -8.88 5.65
N ASN A 36 -25.89 -7.92 4.80
CA ASN A 36 -25.00 -6.77 5.05
C ASN A 36 -23.79 -6.88 6.01
N ASN A 37 -23.06 -7.98 6.02
CA ASN A 37 -21.72 -8.01 6.64
C ASN A 37 -20.69 -7.36 5.71
N LYS A 38 -20.78 -6.03 5.50
CA LYS A 38 -19.60 -5.25 5.10
C LYS A 38 -18.66 -5.31 6.30
N PRO A 39 -17.47 -5.92 6.22
CA PRO A 39 -16.55 -5.90 7.35
C PRO A 39 -16.19 -4.44 7.62
N GLU A 40 -16.61 -3.92 8.77
CA GLU A 40 -16.07 -2.69 9.35
C GLU A 40 -14.63 -2.99 9.78
N ILE A 41 -13.72 -2.97 8.81
CA ILE A 41 -12.29 -2.93 9.10
C ILE A 41 -12.03 -1.49 9.53
N SER A 42 -12.28 -1.19 10.81
CA SER A 42 -11.91 0.09 11.41
C SER A 42 -10.39 0.10 11.57
N TYR A 43 -9.69 0.71 10.61
CA TYR A 43 -8.26 0.99 10.74
C TYR A 43 -8.08 2.25 11.58
N THR A 44 -7.38 2.11 12.71
CA THR A 44 -6.94 3.26 13.51
C THR A 44 -5.55 3.67 13.02
N PRO A 45 -5.36 4.91 12.52
CA PRO A 45 -4.06 5.38 12.07
C PRO A 45 -3.00 5.31 13.17
N GLN A 46 -1.88 4.65 12.88
CA GLN A 46 -0.72 4.65 13.78
C GLN A 46 -0.03 6.00 13.79
N GLN A 47 0.50 6.38 14.94
CA GLN A 47 1.43 7.51 15.02
C GLN A 47 2.81 7.08 14.50
N PRO A 48 3.49 7.90 13.68
CA PRO A 48 4.88 7.68 13.33
C PRO A 48 5.78 7.64 14.58
N PRO A 49 6.95 6.99 14.51
CA PRO A 49 7.94 7.05 15.58
C PRO A 49 8.35 8.50 15.92
N GLU A 50 8.73 8.78 17.16
CA GLU A 50 9.01 10.15 17.64
C GLU A 50 10.07 10.91 16.84
N LYS A 51 11.01 10.20 16.21
CA LYS A 51 12.10 10.78 15.40
C LYS A 51 11.89 10.63 13.90
N SER A 52 10.67 10.27 13.49
CA SER A 52 10.31 10.12 12.09
C SER A 52 10.14 11.49 11.42
N ASN A 53 10.49 11.58 10.14
CA ASN A 53 10.05 12.73 9.33
C ASN A 53 8.63 12.55 8.78
N TRP A 54 7.98 11.41 9.04
CA TRP A 54 6.57 11.21 8.71
C TRP A 54 5.68 11.91 9.73
N LYS A 55 4.62 12.55 9.24
CA LYS A 55 3.58 13.19 10.06
C LYS A 55 2.20 12.75 9.62
N LEU A 56 1.39 12.26 10.56
CA LEU A 56 0.00 11.90 10.29
C LEU A 56 -0.81 13.15 9.99
N ILE A 57 -1.56 13.13 8.89
CA ILE A 57 -2.46 14.21 8.50
C ILE A 57 -3.89 13.88 8.93
N ALA A 58 -4.50 14.83 9.65
CA ALA A 58 -5.89 14.71 10.08
C ALA A 58 -6.84 14.51 8.89
N LEU A 59 -7.81 13.61 9.03
CA LEU A 59 -8.74 13.22 7.97
C LEU A 59 -9.44 14.41 7.29
N THR A 60 -9.77 15.44 8.09
CA THR A 60 -10.46 16.67 7.67
C THR A 60 -9.59 17.60 6.81
N ASN A 61 -8.26 17.48 6.88
CA ASN A 61 -7.31 18.37 6.23
C ASN A 61 -6.69 17.77 4.95
N ARG A 62 -6.94 16.49 4.65
CA ARG A 62 -6.25 15.77 3.57
C ARG A 62 -6.39 16.43 2.20
N GLY A 63 -7.63 16.73 1.80
CA GLY A 63 -7.88 17.35 0.49
C GLY A 63 -7.23 18.73 0.37
N ARG A 64 -7.40 19.57 1.40
CA ARG A 64 -6.80 20.91 1.47
C ARG A 64 -5.28 20.89 1.37
N GLN A 65 -4.60 19.91 1.98
CA GLN A 65 -3.14 19.81 1.88
C GLN A 65 -2.68 19.46 0.47
N LEU A 66 -3.35 18.49 -0.16
CA LEU A 66 -3.02 18.08 -1.52
C LEU A 66 -3.29 19.21 -2.54
N GLU A 67 -4.36 19.99 -2.36
CA GLU A 67 -4.70 21.13 -3.23
C GLU A 67 -3.62 22.22 -3.30
N LYS A 68 -2.76 22.35 -2.29
CA LYS A 68 -1.71 23.37 -2.28
C LYS A 68 -0.58 23.12 -3.28
N LYS A 69 -0.37 21.86 -3.67
CA LYS A 69 0.65 21.44 -4.63
C LYS A 69 2.10 21.85 -4.28
N GLU A 70 2.45 21.77 -3.00
CA GLU A 70 3.71 22.28 -2.41
C GLU A 70 4.96 21.38 -2.62
N ASP A 71 4.97 20.46 -3.59
CA ASP A 71 6.09 19.52 -3.81
C ASP A 71 6.43 18.67 -2.58
N LYS A 72 5.39 18.12 -1.96
CA LYS A 72 5.50 17.31 -0.75
C LYS A 72 5.18 15.86 -1.06
N TRP A 73 5.98 14.97 -0.49
CA TRP A 73 5.76 13.53 -0.57
C TRP A 73 4.76 13.09 0.49
N TYR A 74 3.86 12.19 0.08
CA TYR A 74 2.90 11.55 0.97
C TYR A 74 2.90 10.05 0.73
N PHE A 75 2.56 9.30 1.77
CA PHE A 75 2.02 7.96 1.58
C PHE A 75 0.61 7.85 2.15
N LEU A 76 -0.20 7.00 1.52
CA LEU A 76 -1.59 6.77 1.86
C LEU A 76 -1.80 5.29 2.10
N ILE A 77 -2.52 4.96 3.16
CA ILE A 77 -3.06 3.62 3.36
C ILE A 77 -4.43 3.58 2.69
N TYR A 78 -4.55 2.78 1.64
CA TYR A 78 -5.72 2.75 0.77
C TYR A 78 -6.43 1.40 0.82
N SER A 79 -7.74 1.45 1.02
CA SER A 79 -8.63 0.28 0.94
C SER A 79 -8.99 -0.04 -0.51
N ALA A 80 -8.50 -1.17 -0.99
CA ALA A 80 -8.79 -1.70 -2.31
C ALA A 80 -9.65 -2.97 -2.23
N TRP A 81 -10.20 -3.37 -3.37
CA TRP A 81 -11.03 -4.57 -3.49
C TRP A 81 -10.43 -5.48 -4.56
N ASN A 82 -10.15 -6.73 -4.20
CA ASN A 82 -9.69 -7.73 -5.14
C ASN A 82 -10.90 -8.46 -5.73
N LEU A 83 -11.10 -8.35 -7.04
CA LEU A 83 -12.24 -8.96 -7.73
C LEU A 83 -12.13 -10.48 -7.82
N GLN A 84 -10.92 -11.03 -7.87
CA GLN A 84 -10.68 -12.46 -8.01
C GLN A 84 -10.93 -13.21 -6.70
N THR A 85 -10.37 -12.70 -5.59
CA THR A 85 -10.55 -13.30 -4.26
C THR A 85 -11.80 -12.80 -3.54
N ARG A 86 -12.49 -11.81 -4.11
CA ARG A 86 -13.65 -11.12 -3.51
C ARG A 86 -13.40 -10.66 -2.08
N SER A 87 -12.19 -10.15 -1.84
CA SER A 87 -11.75 -9.68 -0.52
C SER A 87 -11.24 -8.25 -0.59
N ALA A 88 -11.48 -7.51 0.50
CA ALA A 88 -10.83 -6.23 0.72
C ALA A 88 -9.36 -6.46 1.08
N TYR A 89 -8.50 -5.54 0.66
CA TYR A 89 -7.10 -5.48 1.08
C TYR A 89 -6.65 -4.03 1.20
N LYS A 90 -5.57 -3.81 1.93
CA LYS A 90 -4.93 -2.52 2.11
C LYS A 90 -3.66 -2.47 1.27
N THR A 91 -3.33 -1.29 0.77
CA THR A 91 -2.10 -1.03 0.02
C THR A 91 -1.56 0.36 0.34
N VAL A 92 -0.29 0.59 0.00
CA VAL A 92 0.35 1.90 0.13
C VAL A 92 0.38 2.57 -1.24
N LEU A 93 -0.12 3.82 -1.29
CA LEU A 93 0.07 4.70 -2.43
C LEU A 93 1.09 5.76 -2.04
N LYS A 94 2.20 5.90 -2.77
CA LYS A 94 3.16 7.00 -2.59
C LYS A 94 2.93 8.03 -3.68
N ILE A 95 2.74 9.29 -3.30
CA ILE A 95 2.40 10.38 -4.23
C ILE A 95 3.21 11.64 -3.91
N ASN A 96 3.40 12.50 -4.89
CA ASN A 96 3.89 13.86 -4.68
C ASN A 96 2.81 14.89 -5.03
N SER A 97 2.49 15.79 -4.09
CA SER A 97 1.40 16.74 -4.24
C SER A 97 1.57 17.76 -5.37
N LYS A 98 2.75 17.92 -5.98
CA LYS A 98 2.93 18.85 -7.10
C LYS A 98 2.40 18.30 -8.42
N TRP A 99 2.51 16.99 -8.63
CA TRP A 99 2.18 16.34 -9.91
C TRP A 99 1.08 15.28 -9.79
N ASP A 100 0.98 14.61 -8.64
CA ASP A 100 0.01 13.53 -8.36
C ASP A 100 -1.14 14.05 -7.49
N VAL A 101 -2.13 14.72 -8.10
CA VAL A 101 -3.07 15.50 -7.28
C VAL A 101 -4.50 15.60 -7.76
N LEU A 102 -5.33 15.88 -6.76
CA LEU A 102 -6.79 15.99 -6.75
C LEU A 102 -7.38 16.55 -8.05
N ASN A 103 -8.27 15.76 -8.63
CA ASN A 103 -9.22 16.28 -9.61
C ASN A 103 -10.41 16.96 -8.91
N LEU A 104 -11.15 17.80 -9.65
CA LEU A 104 -12.32 18.53 -9.16
C LEU A 104 -13.40 17.62 -8.52
N ALA A 105 -13.38 16.33 -8.81
CA ALA A 105 -14.32 15.34 -8.27
C ALA A 105 -13.88 14.70 -6.95
N GLY A 106 -12.79 15.18 -6.32
CA GLY A 106 -12.35 14.68 -5.02
C GLY A 106 -11.52 13.38 -5.09
N ASN A 107 -10.99 13.03 -6.26
CA ASN A 107 -10.15 11.83 -6.45
C ASN A 107 -8.68 12.23 -6.66
N ILE A 108 -7.76 11.44 -6.10
CA ILE A 108 -6.32 11.55 -6.36
C ILE A 108 -6.05 10.95 -7.76
N LYS A 109 -5.37 11.69 -8.63
CA LYS A 109 -4.84 11.14 -9.88
C LYS A 109 -3.40 10.71 -9.67
N PHE A 110 -3.12 9.43 -9.83
CA PHE A 110 -1.79 8.84 -9.70
C PHE A 110 -1.60 7.77 -10.78
N ASP A 111 -0.49 7.83 -11.53
CA ASP A 111 -0.18 6.91 -12.63
C ASP A 111 -1.37 6.71 -13.62
N ASN A 112 -2.04 7.80 -14.00
CA ASN A 112 -3.26 7.81 -14.82
C ASN A 112 -4.51 7.12 -14.23
N TYR A 113 -4.45 6.61 -13.00
CA TYR A 113 -5.61 6.09 -12.27
C TYR A 113 -6.21 7.15 -11.34
N ASN A 114 -7.53 7.07 -11.14
CA ASN A 114 -8.26 7.90 -10.18
C ASN A 114 -8.57 7.09 -8.92
N PHE A 115 -8.05 7.53 -7.77
CA PHE A 115 -8.28 6.92 -6.46
C PHE A 115 -9.20 7.81 -5.62
N SER A 116 -10.26 7.24 -5.05
CA SER A 116 -11.17 8.03 -4.22
C SER A 116 -10.58 8.27 -2.84
N LEU A 117 -10.50 9.53 -2.40
CA LEU A 117 -10.09 9.89 -1.03
C LEU A 117 -10.97 9.25 0.04
N LYS A 118 -12.20 8.85 -0.30
CA LYS A 118 -13.12 8.14 0.61
C LYS A 118 -12.61 6.76 1.03
N ARG A 119 -11.68 6.17 0.29
CA ARG A 119 -11.09 4.86 0.59
C ARG A 119 -9.70 4.96 1.22
N VAL A 120 -9.20 6.18 1.43
CA VAL A 120 -7.97 6.41 2.17
C VAL A 120 -8.30 6.31 3.66
N GLU A 121 -7.63 5.39 4.33
CA GLU A 121 -7.78 5.15 5.78
C GLU A 121 -6.84 6.05 6.58
N ALA A 122 -5.64 6.31 6.07
CA ALA A 122 -4.68 7.25 6.65
C ALA A 122 -3.80 7.89 5.59
N MET A 123 -3.28 9.06 5.91
CA MET A 123 -2.40 9.84 5.05
C MET A 123 -1.28 10.46 5.89
N TYR A 124 -0.06 10.32 5.40
CA TYR A 124 1.13 10.80 6.10
C TYR A 124 1.94 11.68 5.16
N GLN A 125 2.43 12.82 5.65
CA GLN A 125 3.30 13.73 4.94
C GLN A 125 4.76 13.49 5.33
N TRP A 126 5.66 13.55 4.35
CA TRP A 126 7.09 13.55 4.56
C TRP A 126 7.61 14.98 4.73
N ASP A 127 8.30 15.22 5.84
CA ASP A 127 9.00 16.48 6.10
C ASP A 127 10.52 16.39 5.91
N GLY A 128 11.04 15.23 5.50
CA GLY A 128 12.45 15.04 5.24
C GLY A 128 12.88 15.58 3.87
N ASN A 129 14.18 15.49 3.60
CA ASN A 129 14.74 15.88 2.31
C ASN A 129 14.57 14.76 1.28
N GLY A 130 14.24 15.13 0.04
CA GLY A 130 14.14 14.20 -1.08
C GLY A 130 12.92 13.28 -1.04
N GLU A 131 12.90 12.29 -1.94
CA GLU A 131 11.85 11.28 -2.03
C GLU A 131 12.08 10.18 -0.99
N PRO A 132 11.08 9.88 -0.14
CA PRO A 132 11.21 8.84 0.86
C PRO A 132 11.04 7.43 0.28
N GLU A 133 11.59 6.47 1.00
CA GLU A 133 11.22 5.07 0.85
C GLU A 133 9.77 4.84 1.26
N THR A 134 9.15 3.81 0.68
CA THR A 134 7.73 3.49 0.94
C THR A 134 7.61 2.56 2.13
N PRO A 135 6.84 2.90 3.17
CA PRO A 135 6.60 2.01 4.31
C PRO A 135 6.03 0.66 3.89
N THR A 136 6.29 -0.35 4.71
CA THR A 136 5.70 -1.68 4.55
C THR A 136 4.48 -1.82 5.45
N ILE A 137 3.40 -2.41 4.93
CA ILE A 137 2.18 -2.66 5.68
C ILE A 137 1.77 -4.13 5.63
N ASN A 138 1.08 -4.59 6.66
CA ASN A 138 0.24 -5.77 6.60
C ASN A 138 -0.97 -5.47 5.69
N LYS A 139 -1.16 -6.28 4.64
CA LYS A 139 -2.20 -6.05 3.61
C LYS A 139 -3.62 -6.33 4.10
N ASP A 140 -3.79 -7.09 5.17
CA ASP A 140 -5.12 -7.40 5.71
C ASP A 140 -5.57 -6.33 6.69
N THR A 141 -4.66 -5.85 7.54
CA THR A 141 -4.98 -4.89 8.61
C THR A 141 -4.68 -3.44 8.25
N GLY A 142 -3.72 -3.19 7.36
CA GLY A 142 -3.17 -1.86 7.10
C GLY A 142 -2.12 -1.42 8.12
N GLU A 143 -1.78 -2.28 9.08
CA GLU A 143 -0.77 -2.00 10.09
C GLU A 143 0.60 -1.76 9.43
N ILE A 144 1.24 -0.64 9.75
CA ILE A 144 2.59 -0.33 9.29
C ILE A 144 3.56 -1.19 10.09
N THR A 145 4.29 -2.07 9.41
CA THR A 145 5.27 -2.98 10.03
C THR A 145 6.70 -2.46 9.93
N ASP A 146 6.96 -1.55 8.99
CA ASP A 146 8.25 -0.88 8.82
C ASP A 146 8.03 0.51 8.20
N TRP A 147 8.45 1.57 8.90
CA TRP A 147 8.31 2.96 8.47
C TRP A 147 9.33 3.40 7.42
N LYS A 148 10.36 2.58 7.13
CA LYS A 148 11.44 2.89 6.18
C LYS A 148 12.05 4.28 6.40
N GLU A 149 12.40 4.58 7.64
CA GLU A 149 12.93 5.90 8.00
C GLU A 149 14.31 6.12 7.39
N GLN A 150 14.43 7.14 6.54
CA GLN A 150 15.72 7.63 6.07
C GLN A 150 16.31 8.53 7.15
N LYS A 151 17.34 8.04 7.85
CA LYS A 151 18.20 8.90 8.66
C LYS A 151 19.01 9.73 7.67
N GLY A 152 18.69 11.02 7.56
CA GLY A 152 19.44 11.93 6.71
C GLY A 152 20.93 11.78 6.99
N THR A 153 21.72 11.58 5.93
CA THR A 153 23.17 11.74 6.01
C THR A 153 23.39 13.20 6.37
N LYS A 154 23.90 13.46 7.58
CA LYS A 154 24.33 14.80 7.99
C LYS A 154 25.42 15.32 7.06
#